data_AF-A0A968PVC3-F1
#
_entry.id   AF-A0A968PVC3-F1
#
_cell.length_a   1.000
_cell.length_b   1.000
_cell.length_c   1.000
_cell.angle_alpha   90.00
_cell.angle_beta   90.00
_cell.angle_gamma   90.00
#
_symmetry.space_group_name_H-M   'P 1'
#
loop_
_entity.id
_entity.type
_entity.pdbx_description
1 polymer ?
#
loop_
_entity_poly.entity_id
_entity_poly.type
_entity_poly.pdbx_seq_one_letter_code
_entity_poly.pdbx_strand_id
1 'polypeptide(L)'
;MNHKGSLCTCGNKGCVEAEASTWRLPSLITEHPGYNNSSLITEQTKDFKALFAHATTGDKTAVEILDHCISAWAAGIITLIHAFDPELIILSGGILKSAPAFVPKIQEMIDRHAWTPWGNVKLTPALHPETAALFGGDYWVRKQLNNQWV
;
A
#
# COMPACT_ATOMS: atom_id res chain seq x y z
N MET A 1 -9.19 9.53 -5.10
CA MET A 1 -9.23 9.04 -6.50
C MET A 1 -8.54 10.05 -7.41
N ASN A 2 -7.72 9.58 -8.35
CA ASN A 2 -7.11 10.41 -9.39
C ASN A 2 -7.98 10.37 -10.66
N HIS A 3 -8.70 11.47 -10.97
CA HIS A 3 -9.59 11.53 -12.13
C HIS A 3 -8.87 11.43 -13.49
N LYS A 4 -7.56 11.67 -13.53
CA LYS A 4 -6.68 11.46 -14.69
C LYS A 4 -5.87 10.15 -14.60
N GLY A 5 -6.18 9.32 -13.62
CA GLY A 5 -5.48 8.06 -13.35
C GLY A 5 -5.91 6.90 -14.24
N SER A 6 -5.35 5.73 -13.95
CA SER A 6 -5.56 4.49 -14.69
C SER A 6 -6.99 3.96 -14.53
N LEU A 7 -7.50 3.24 -15.53
CA LEU A 7 -8.79 2.54 -15.43
C LEU A 7 -8.68 1.40 -14.41
N CYS A 8 -9.62 1.35 -13.48
CA CYS A 8 -9.74 0.28 -12.50
C CYS A 8 -10.66 -0.83 -12.99
N THR A 9 -10.46 -2.05 -12.47
CA THR A 9 -11.35 -3.19 -12.71
C THR A 9 -12.78 -2.95 -12.19
N CYS A 10 -12.97 -2.03 -11.24
CA CYS A 10 -14.30 -1.61 -10.78
C CYS A 10 -15.01 -0.62 -11.73
N GLY A 11 -14.36 -0.18 -12.82
CA GLY A 11 -14.90 0.77 -13.81
C GLY A 11 -14.57 2.24 -13.56
N ASN A 12 -14.07 2.60 -12.37
CA ASN A 12 -13.63 3.95 -12.04
C ASN A 12 -12.22 4.27 -12.57
N LYS A 13 -11.80 5.54 -12.47
CA LYS A 13 -10.44 5.99 -12.78
C LYS A 13 -9.68 6.44 -11.52
N GLY A 14 -8.41 6.02 -11.45
CA GLY A 14 -7.47 6.38 -10.38
C GLY A 14 -7.90 5.94 -8.99
N CYS A 15 -8.47 4.73 -8.89
CA CYS A 15 -8.54 4.02 -7.62
C CYS A 15 -7.11 3.74 -7.12
N VAL A 16 -6.90 3.74 -5.80
CA VAL A 16 -5.58 3.41 -5.23
C VAL A 16 -5.07 2.06 -5.75
N GLU A 17 -5.98 1.09 -5.90
CA GLU A 17 -5.66 -0.23 -6.46
C GLU A 17 -5.22 -0.17 -7.93
N ALA A 18 -5.81 0.69 -8.74
CA ALA A 18 -5.43 0.89 -10.14
C ALA A 18 -4.11 1.68 -10.31
N GLU A 19 -3.61 2.27 -9.24
CA GLU A 19 -2.35 3.03 -9.24
C GLU A 19 -1.19 2.25 -8.60
N ALA A 20 -1.46 1.39 -7.61
CA ALA A 20 -0.41 0.86 -6.74
C ALA A 20 -0.73 -0.53 -6.16
N SER A 21 -1.38 -1.41 -6.93
CA SER A 21 -1.63 -2.81 -6.51
C SER A 21 -0.68 -3.80 -7.16
N THR A 22 -0.62 -5.02 -6.60
CA THR A 22 0.22 -6.11 -7.11
C THR A 22 -0.15 -6.51 -8.54
N TRP A 23 -1.43 -6.51 -8.90
CA TRP A 23 -1.85 -6.87 -10.27
C TRP A 23 -1.55 -5.75 -11.27
N ARG A 24 -1.59 -4.48 -10.83
CA ARG A 24 -1.27 -3.33 -11.70
C ARG A 24 0.22 -3.19 -11.94
N LEU A 25 1.04 -3.52 -10.95
CA LEU A 25 2.46 -3.20 -10.93
C LEU A 25 3.25 -3.66 -12.17
N PRO A 26 3.07 -4.88 -12.71
CA PRO A 26 3.80 -5.29 -13.91
C PRO A 26 3.58 -4.34 -15.10
N SER A 27 2.33 -3.95 -15.33
CA SER A 27 1.96 -3.00 -16.38
C SER A 27 2.53 -1.62 -16.09
N LEU A 28 2.43 -1.14 -14.85
CA LEU A 28 3.01 0.14 -14.42
C LEU A 28 4.53 0.20 -14.69
N ILE A 29 5.24 -0.89 -14.45
CA ILE A 29 6.68 -1.01 -14.75
C ILE A 29 6.93 -0.97 -16.25
N THR A 30 6.23 -1.78 -17.03
CA THR A 30 6.48 -1.88 -18.48
C THR A 30 6.02 -0.67 -19.28
N GLU A 31 5.00 0.05 -18.80
CA GLU A 31 4.48 1.28 -19.41
C GLU A 31 5.38 2.50 -19.09
N HIS A 32 6.28 2.39 -18.11
CA HIS A 32 7.13 3.51 -17.71
C HIS A 32 8.12 3.89 -18.82
N PRO A 33 8.26 5.19 -19.18
CA PRO A 33 9.16 5.62 -20.27
C PRO A 33 10.62 5.21 -20.08
N GLY A 34 11.07 5.12 -18.82
CA GLY A 34 12.42 4.70 -18.45
C GLY A 34 12.64 3.20 -18.41
N TYR A 35 11.62 2.37 -18.68
CA TYR A 35 11.70 0.91 -18.52
C TYR A 35 12.82 0.26 -19.33
N ASN A 36 13.01 0.67 -20.59
CA ASN A 36 14.04 0.10 -21.47
C ASN A 36 15.48 0.37 -20.99
N ASN A 37 15.69 1.35 -20.11
CA ASN A 37 16.98 1.68 -19.52
C ASN A 37 17.08 1.27 -18.04
N SER A 38 16.04 0.64 -17.50
CA SER A 38 15.97 0.23 -16.09
C SER A 38 16.56 -1.16 -15.90
N SER A 39 17.19 -1.39 -14.76
CA SER A 39 17.58 -2.73 -14.32
C SER A 39 16.38 -3.68 -14.13
N LEU A 40 15.15 -3.16 -14.00
CA LEU A 40 13.92 -3.97 -13.96
C LEU A 40 13.66 -4.77 -15.24
N ILE A 41 14.32 -4.45 -16.37
CA ILE A 41 14.15 -5.19 -17.61
C ILE A 41 14.62 -6.65 -17.48
N THR A 42 15.58 -6.93 -16.59
CA THR A 42 16.14 -8.27 -16.38
C THR A 42 15.25 -9.15 -15.50
N GLU A 43 14.25 -8.57 -14.85
CA GLU A 43 13.36 -9.29 -13.93
C GLU A 43 12.32 -10.11 -14.70
N GLN A 44 12.34 -11.42 -14.46
CA GLN A 44 11.32 -12.34 -14.98
C GLN A 44 9.95 -12.03 -14.37
N THR A 45 9.92 -11.75 -13.06
CA THR A 45 8.70 -11.41 -12.32
C THR A 45 8.78 -9.96 -11.85
N LYS A 46 7.86 -9.13 -12.34
CA LYS A 46 7.78 -7.69 -12.04
C LYS A 46 6.86 -7.43 -10.85
N ASP A 47 7.28 -7.89 -9.68
CA ASP A 47 6.55 -7.71 -8.43
C ASP A 47 7.16 -6.61 -7.54
N PHE A 48 6.53 -6.36 -6.39
CA PHE A 48 7.02 -5.36 -5.45
C PHE A 48 8.38 -5.73 -4.86
N LYS A 49 8.70 -7.03 -4.71
CA LYS A 49 9.99 -7.46 -4.19
C LYS A 49 11.12 -7.03 -5.14
N ALA A 50 10.96 -7.27 -6.43
CA ALA A 50 11.87 -6.80 -7.46
C ALA A 50 11.95 -5.26 -7.47
N LEU A 51 10.81 -4.57 -7.46
CA LEU A 51 10.77 -3.10 -7.43
C LEU A 51 11.57 -2.52 -6.25
N PHE A 52 11.34 -3.03 -5.03
CA PHE A 52 12.07 -2.58 -3.84
C PHE A 52 13.57 -2.84 -3.94
N ALA A 53 13.98 -4.00 -4.46
CA ALA A 53 15.39 -4.34 -4.63
C ALA A 53 16.10 -3.35 -5.57
N HIS A 54 15.53 -3.09 -6.75
CA HIS A 54 16.11 -2.18 -7.74
C HIS A 54 16.06 -0.70 -7.30
N ALA A 55 14.99 -0.29 -6.61
CA ALA A 55 14.93 1.05 -6.03
C ALA A 55 16.01 1.25 -4.96
N THR A 56 16.29 0.23 -4.15
CA THR A 56 17.34 0.27 -3.11
C THR A 56 18.74 0.41 -3.71
N THR A 57 18.98 -0.16 -4.89
CA THR A 57 20.24 -0.02 -5.62
C THR A 57 20.34 1.29 -6.41
N GLY A 58 19.32 2.16 -6.35
CA GLY A 58 19.31 3.47 -6.98
C GLY A 58 18.89 3.47 -8.45
N ASP A 59 18.21 2.43 -8.94
CA ASP A 59 17.62 2.47 -10.28
C ASP A 59 16.55 3.57 -10.34
N LYS A 60 16.77 4.58 -11.18
CA LYS A 60 15.92 5.77 -11.24
C LYS A 60 14.47 5.43 -11.59
N THR A 61 14.24 4.52 -12.54
CA THR A 61 12.90 4.11 -12.94
C THR A 61 12.19 3.38 -11.80
N ALA A 62 12.88 2.48 -11.10
CA ALA A 62 12.34 1.77 -9.95
C ALA A 62 11.98 2.73 -8.80
N VAL A 63 12.83 3.74 -8.54
CA VAL A 63 12.54 4.79 -7.55
C VAL A 63 11.30 5.59 -7.93
N GLU A 64 11.21 6.07 -9.18
CA GLU A 64 10.06 6.86 -9.66
C GLU A 64 8.74 6.07 -9.57
N ILE A 65 8.75 4.80 -9.96
CA ILE A 65 7.57 3.91 -9.85
C ILE A 65 7.22 3.66 -8.38
N LEU A 66 8.21 3.42 -7.52
CA LEU A 66 7.97 3.19 -6.10
C LEU A 66 7.39 4.43 -5.42
N ASP A 67 7.92 5.62 -5.71
CA ASP A 67 7.44 6.87 -5.16
C ASP A 67 6.01 7.19 -5.64
N HIS A 68 5.64 6.84 -6.89
CA HIS A 68 4.26 6.88 -7.37
C HIS A 68 3.34 5.99 -6.52
N CYS A 69 3.74 4.73 -6.29
CA CYS A 69 2.97 3.79 -5.47
C CYS A 69 2.78 4.30 -4.04
N ILE A 70 3.85 4.78 -3.41
CA ILE A 70 3.83 5.34 -2.06
C ILE A 70 2.90 6.55 -1.99
N SER A 71 2.95 7.42 -2.99
CA SER A 71 2.08 8.61 -3.06
C SER A 71 0.60 8.23 -3.17
N ALA A 72 0.28 7.22 -3.99
CA ALA A 72 -1.09 6.72 -4.13
C ALA A 72 -1.60 6.10 -2.81
N TRP A 73 -0.77 5.31 -2.13
CA TRP A 73 -1.11 4.73 -0.83
C TRP A 73 -1.31 5.80 0.25
N ALA A 74 -0.39 6.76 0.35
CA ALA A 74 -0.50 7.85 1.31
C ALA A 74 -1.77 8.68 1.08
N ALA A 75 -2.07 9.06 -0.16
CA ALA A 75 -3.29 9.80 -0.49
C ALA A 75 -4.55 9.01 -0.09
N GLY A 76 -4.55 7.69 -0.30
CA GLY A 76 -5.62 6.80 0.16
C GLY A 76 -5.77 6.80 1.68
N ILE A 77 -4.66 6.64 2.40
CA ILE A 77 -4.64 6.62 3.88
C ILE A 77 -5.09 7.97 4.45
N ILE A 78 -4.60 9.09 3.94
CA ILE A 78 -5.00 10.44 4.38
C ILE A 78 -6.51 10.64 4.15
N THR A 79 -7.04 10.18 3.03
CA THR A 79 -8.50 10.22 2.78
C THR A 79 -9.27 9.44 3.85
N LEU A 80 -8.78 8.26 4.24
CA LEU A 80 -9.39 7.47 5.31
C LEU A 80 -9.25 8.15 6.69
N ILE A 81 -8.12 8.81 6.95
CA ILE A 81 -7.93 9.59 8.17
C ILE A 81 -9.00 10.69 8.26
N HIS A 82 -9.19 11.48 7.20
CA HIS A 82 -10.20 12.55 7.18
C HIS A 82 -11.64 12.04 7.26
N ALA A 83 -11.89 10.81 6.78
CA ALA A 83 -13.23 10.23 6.80
C ALA A 83 -13.60 9.62 8.16
N PHE A 84 -12.63 9.08 8.90
CA PHE A 84 -12.90 8.26 10.10
C PHE A 84 -12.25 8.78 11.38
N ASP A 85 -11.38 9.79 11.28
CA ASP A 85 -10.65 10.41 12.40
C ASP A 85 -9.93 9.41 13.35
N PRO A 86 -9.14 8.45 12.84
CA PRO A 86 -8.51 7.43 13.67
C PRO A 86 -7.21 7.90 14.31
N GLU A 87 -6.91 7.41 15.52
CA GLU A 87 -5.61 7.61 16.18
C GLU A 87 -4.50 6.70 15.61
N LEU A 88 -4.87 5.55 15.03
CA LEU A 88 -3.96 4.51 14.58
C LEU A 88 -4.41 3.91 13.24
N ILE A 89 -3.48 3.86 12.29
CA ILE A 89 -3.61 3.10 11.04
C ILE A 89 -2.70 1.88 11.12
N ILE A 90 -3.29 0.70 10.88
CA ILE A 90 -2.55 -0.57 10.81
C ILE A 90 -2.50 -1.00 9.35
N LEU A 91 -1.29 -1.09 8.79
CA LEU A 91 -1.08 -1.64 7.45
C LEU A 91 -0.98 -3.16 7.52
N SER A 92 -1.63 -3.84 6.59
CA SER A 92 -1.52 -5.30 6.41
C SER A 92 -1.22 -5.63 4.94
N GLY A 93 -0.86 -6.89 4.67
CA GLY A 93 -0.63 -7.41 3.32
C GLY A 93 0.81 -7.85 3.04
N GLY A 94 0.99 -8.56 1.93
CA GLY A 94 2.24 -9.27 1.60
C GLY A 94 3.46 -8.37 1.35
N ILE A 95 3.26 -7.08 1.09
CA ILE A 95 4.35 -6.13 0.84
C ILE A 95 5.07 -5.69 2.12
N LEU A 96 4.55 -6.02 3.30
CA LEU A 96 5.10 -5.54 4.58
C LEU A 96 6.45 -6.14 4.96
N LYS A 97 6.92 -7.17 4.24
CA LYS A 97 8.33 -7.61 4.35
C LYS A 97 9.31 -6.49 4.00
N SER A 98 8.88 -5.52 3.19
CA SER A 98 9.64 -4.33 2.82
C SER A 98 9.18 -3.07 3.56
N ALA A 99 8.39 -3.19 4.63
CA ALA A 99 7.85 -2.05 5.37
C ALA A 99 8.88 -0.97 5.74
N PRO A 100 10.10 -1.29 6.19
CA PRO A 100 11.10 -0.27 6.51
C PRO A 100 11.45 0.67 5.35
N ALA A 101 11.28 0.23 4.10
CA ALA A 101 11.60 1.00 2.91
C ALA A 101 10.54 2.07 2.55
N PHE A 102 9.30 1.93 3.03
CA PHE A 102 8.19 2.80 2.58
C PHE A 102 7.28 3.31 3.69
N VAL A 103 7.13 2.59 4.82
CA VAL A 103 6.26 3.04 5.93
C VAL A 103 6.69 4.40 6.49
N PRO A 104 7.99 4.69 6.70
CA PRO A 104 8.42 6.02 7.15
C PRO A 104 8.05 7.13 6.15
N LYS A 105 8.18 6.87 4.85
CA LYS A 105 7.79 7.83 3.80
C LYS A 105 6.29 8.13 3.83
N ILE A 106 5.45 7.11 4.03
CA ILE A 106 4.00 7.30 4.17
C ILE A 106 3.70 8.08 5.45
N GLN A 107 4.35 7.77 6.58
CA GLN A 107 4.17 8.53 7.83
C GLN A 107 4.51 10.01 7.63
N GLU A 108 5.62 10.34 6.96
CA GLU A 108 5.99 11.73 6.65
C GLU A 108 4.89 12.44 5.82
N MET A 109 4.29 11.74 4.85
CA MET A 109 3.19 12.28 4.06
C MET A 109 1.92 12.49 4.90
N ILE A 110 1.60 11.57 5.81
CA ILE A 110 0.50 11.72 6.76
C ILE A 110 0.73 12.97 7.61
N ASP A 111 1.90 13.09 8.23
CA ASP A 111 2.24 14.21 9.12
C ASP A 111 2.17 15.56 8.38
N ARG A 112 2.49 15.57 7.08
CA ARG A 112 2.46 16.78 6.25
C ARG A 112 1.06 17.17 5.77
N HIS A 113 0.20 16.19 5.47
CA HIS A 113 -1.01 16.42 4.68
C HIS A 113 -2.31 16.10 5.43
N ALA A 114 -2.26 15.31 6.50
CA ALA A 114 -3.43 15.03 7.31
C ALA A 114 -3.73 16.21 8.24
N TRP A 115 -4.90 16.82 8.06
CA TRP A 115 -5.44 17.76 9.04
C TRP A 115 -6.02 17.04 10.27
N THR A 116 -5.23 16.93 11.34
CA THR A 116 -5.63 16.31 12.61
C THR A 116 -5.25 17.23 13.79
N PRO A 117 -6.08 18.23 14.12
CA PRO A 117 -5.74 19.25 15.12
C PRO A 117 -5.58 18.70 16.55
N TRP A 118 -6.08 17.50 16.80
CA TRP A 118 -5.98 16.81 18.09
C TRP A 118 -4.66 16.07 18.28
N GLY A 119 -3.85 15.85 17.23
CA GLY A 119 -2.58 15.14 17.34
C GLY A 119 -2.12 14.44 16.07
N ASN A 120 -1.19 13.51 16.24
CA ASN A 120 -0.57 12.78 15.12
C ASN A 120 -1.17 11.38 15.01
N VAL A 121 -1.60 11.03 13.79
CA VAL A 121 -2.03 9.67 13.47
C VAL A 121 -0.81 8.77 13.36
N LYS A 122 -0.79 7.67 14.11
CA LYS A 122 0.29 6.69 14.03
C LYS A 122 0.05 5.69 12.91
N LEU A 123 1.05 5.44 12.07
CA LEU A 123 1.06 4.37 11.09
C LEU A 123 1.95 3.22 11.58
N THR A 124 1.41 2.00 11.62
CA THR A 124 2.19 0.82 12.01
C THR A 124 1.92 -0.36 11.07
N PRO A 125 2.93 -1.18 10.74
CA PRO A 125 2.67 -2.49 10.15
C PRO A 125 1.93 -3.39 11.17
N ALA A 126 1.10 -4.29 10.67
CA ALA A 126 0.49 -5.34 11.46
C ALA A 126 1.56 -6.28 12.03
N LEU A 127 1.33 -6.78 13.25
CA LEU A 127 2.24 -7.73 13.91
C LEU A 127 2.27 -9.10 13.19
N HIS A 128 1.11 -9.53 12.68
CA HIS A 128 0.92 -10.84 12.06
C HIS A 128 0.23 -10.72 10.69
N PRO A 129 0.86 -10.08 9.69
CA PRO A 129 0.18 -9.74 8.43
C PRO A 129 -0.25 -10.95 7.61
N GLU A 130 0.46 -12.08 7.72
CA GLU A 130 0.14 -13.32 6.98
C GLU A 130 -0.94 -14.17 7.65
N THR A 131 -1.16 -14.02 8.96
CA THR A 131 -2.10 -14.85 9.73
C THR A 131 -3.27 -14.07 10.35
N ALA A 132 -3.33 -12.75 10.17
CA ALA A 132 -4.40 -11.89 10.71
C ALA A 132 -5.81 -12.37 10.32
N ALA A 133 -5.99 -12.83 9.08
CA ALA A 133 -7.27 -13.38 8.62
C ALA A 133 -7.68 -14.64 9.39
N LEU A 134 -6.73 -15.51 9.73
CA LEU A 134 -6.99 -16.72 10.51
C LEU A 134 -7.38 -16.38 11.95
N PHE A 135 -6.69 -15.42 12.59
CA PHE A 135 -7.08 -14.95 13.92
C PHE A 135 -8.48 -14.33 13.95
N GLY A 136 -8.82 -13.54 12.93
CA GLY A 136 -10.16 -12.99 12.78
C GLY A 136 -11.23 -14.08 12.64
N GLY A 137 -10.94 -15.12 11.85
CA GLY A 137 -11.81 -16.29 11.69
C GLY A 137 -12.01 -17.08 12.99
N ASP A 138 -10.93 -17.43 13.69
CA ASP A 138 -10.99 -18.13 14.98
C ASP A 138 -11.80 -17.34 16.02
N TYR A 139 -11.54 -16.03 16.13
CA TYR A 139 -12.31 -15.14 17.02
C TYR A 139 -13.80 -15.18 16.68
N TRP A 140 -14.15 -15.05 15.39
CA TRP A 140 -15.54 -15.03 14.96
C TRP A 140 -16.27 -16.35 15.26
N VAL A 141 -15.63 -17.48 14.98
CA VAL A 141 -16.18 -18.82 15.27
C VAL A 141 -16.40 -19.00 16.77
N ARG A 142 -15.41 -18.66 17.61
CA ARG A 142 -15.54 -18.74 19.07
C ARG A 142 -16.67 -17.85 19.59
N LYS A 143 -16.80 -16.64 19.05
CA LYS A 143 -17.87 -15.70 19.41
C LYS A 143 -19.25 -16.28 19.09
N GLN A 144 -19.42 -16.90 17.92
CA GLN A 144 -20.68 -17.54 17.55
C GLN A 144 -21.01 -18.74 18.46
N LEU A 145 -20.04 -19.61 18.74
CA LEU A 145 -20.25 -20.75 19.62
C LEU A 145 -20.60 -20.33 21.05
N ASN A 146 -19.98 -19.27 21.57
CA ASN A 146 -20.26 -18.77 22.92
C ASN A 146 -21.61 -18.02 23.01
N ASN A 147 -22.08 -17.41 21.91
CA ASN A 147 -23.39 -16.75 21.84
C ASN A 147 -24.56 -17.72 21.62
N GLN A 148 -24.32 -19.01 21.34
CA GLN A 148 -25.39 -20.01 21.18
C GLN A 148 -25.89 -20.62 22.50
N TRP A 149 -25.35 -20.19 23.64
CA TRP A 149 -25.71 -20.68 24.98
C TRP A 149 -26.17 -19.57 25.95
N VAL A 150 -26.63 -18.42 25.42
CA VAL A 150 -27.30 -17.35 26.18
C VAL A 150 -28.69 -17.12 25.61
#